data_AF-A0AAW9L312-F1
#
_entry.id   AF-A0AAW9L312-F1
#
_cell.length_a   1.000
_cell.length_b   1.000
_cell.length_c   1.000
_cell.angle_alpha   90.00
_cell.angle_beta   90.00
_cell.angle_gamma   90.00
#
_symmetry.space_group_name_H-M   'P 1'
#
loop_
_entity.id
_entity.type
_entity.pdbx_description
1 polymer ?
#
loop_
_entity_poly.entity_id
_entity_poly.type
_entity_poly.pdbx_seq_one_letter_code
_entity_poly.pdbx_strand_id
1 'polypeptide(L)'
;MRWPDGDPVFEDVAVASRTVFTFVDGTDEVFEAAENTFQQAHAAGEPMASQVTRNTDGDPNGALYTIAKQPGERDVFAEIRGGMLTLEPFVDRLREGGAEPPFDVFVVRPNDAPFVIVYLAMEKDGMLAETMRDTYRADAAW
;
A
#
# COMPACT_ATOMS: atom_id res chain seq x y z
N MET A 1 -30.55 -3.95 -7.35
CA MET A 1 -30.16 -5.33 -7.72
C MET A 1 -31.42 -6.03 -8.19
N ARG A 2 -31.50 -6.36 -9.48
CA ARG A 2 -32.56 -7.21 -10.03
C ARG A 2 -31.99 -8.57 -10.39
N TRP A 3 -32.84 -9.59 -10.30
CA TRP A 3 -32.59 -10.94 -10.78
C TRP A 3 -33.59 -11.29 -11.89
N PRO A 4 -33.48 -10.72 -13.10
CA PRO A 4 -34.28 -11.17 -14.22
C PRO A 4 -33.47 -12.22 -14.99
N ASP A 5 -33.82 -13.50 -14.84
CA ASP A 5 -33.48 -14.59 -15.76
C ASP A 5 -31.99 -14.79 -16.13
N GLY A 6 -31.06 -14.60 -15.19
CA GLY A 6 -29.62 -14.79 -15.45
C GLY A 6 -28.69 -14.17 -14.41
N ASP A 7 -27.42 -14.01 -14.79
CA ASP A 7 -26.34 -13.52 -13.93
C ASP A 7 -26.68 -12.18 -13.23
N PRO A 8 -26.29 -12.01 -11.96
CA PRO A 8 -26.61 -10.82 -11.18
C PRO A 8 -25.97 -9.56 -11.77
N VAL A 9 -26.78 -8.50 -11.93
CA VAL A 9 -26.32 -7.19 -12.41
C VAL A 9 -26.65 -6.06 -11.42
N PHE A 10 -25.77 -5.06 -11.37
CA PHE A 10 -26.04 -3.79 -10.70
C PHE A 10 -26.78 -2.86 -11.68
N GLU A 11 -27.88 -2.23 -11.24
CA GLU A 11 -28.63 -1.27 -12.07
C GLU A 11 -28.01 0.13 -12.04
N ASP A 12 -27.33 0.47 -10.94
CA ASP A 12 -26.60 1.72 -10.76
C ASP A 12 -25.46 1.49 -9.76
N VAL A 13 -24.32 2.18 -9.96
CA VAL A 13 -23.13 2.11 -9.12
C VAL A 13 -22.53 3.51 -9.01
N ALA A 14 -22.37 3.99 -7.77
CA ALA A 14 -21.64 5.21 -7.46
C ALA A 14 -20.42 4.89 -6.59
N VAL A 15 -19.28 5.51 -6.89
CA VAL A 15 -18.06 5.40 -6.07
C VAL A 15 -18.12 6.45 -4.97
N ALA A 16 -18.31 6.02 -3.72
CA ALA A 16 -18.41 6.92 -2.56
C ALA A 16 -17.05 7.50 -2.13
N SER A 17 -15.97 6.72 -2.30
CA SER A 17 -14.60 7.15 -2.06
C SER A 17 -13.66 6.34 -2.94
N ARG A 18 -12.71 6.99 -3.60
CA ARG A 18 -11.80 6.36 -4.56
C ARG A 18 -10.40 6.24 -3.97
N THR A 19 -10.20 5.24 -3.11
CA THR A 19 -8.85 4.80 -2.74
C THR A 19 -8.24 4.03 -3.90
N VAL A 20 -7.04 4.42 -4.33
CA VAL A 20 -6.35 3.79 -5.46
C VAL A 20 -5.25 2.88 -4.93
N PHE A 21 -5.25 1.63 -5.38
CA PHE A 21 -4.21 0.65 -5.07
C PHE A 21 -3.30 0.48 -6.28
N THR A 22 -2.03 0.81 -6.12
CA THR A 22 -1.00 0.70 -7.14
C THR A 22 -0.07 -0.44 -6.79
N PHE A 23 0.12 -1.37 -7.72
CA PHE A 23 1.02 -2.52 -7.55
C PHE A 23 2.23 -2.36 -8.45
N VAL A 24 3.41 -2.21 -7.85
CA VAL A 24 4.69 -2.06 -8.54
C VAL A 24 5.47 -3.34 -8.34
N ASP A 25 5.65 -4.08 -9.41
CA ASP A 25 6.33 -5.37 -9.41
C ASP A 25 7.70 -5.26 -10.08
N GLY A 26 8.75 -5.25 -9.26
CA GLY A 26 10.12 -5.11 -9.72
C GLY A 26 10.55 -3.66 -9.83
N THR A 27 11.44 -3.25 -8.93
CA THR A 27 12.11 -1.95 -8.94
C THR A 27 13.46 -2.08 -8.24
N ASP A 28 14.43 -1.30 -8.68
CA ASP A 28 15.74 -1.20 -8.02
C ASP A 28 15.73 -0.07 -6.97
N GLU A 29 14.73 0.81 -7.01
CA GLU A 29 14.55 1.90 -6.07
C GLU A 29 13.90 1.42 -4.75
N VAL A 30 14.47 1.83 -3.62
CA VAL A 30 13.90 1.60 -2.29
C VAL A 30 14.08 2.86 -1.46
N PHE A 31 12.99 3.41 -0.93
CA PHE A 31 13.08 4.53 -0.02
C PHE A 31 13.85 4.15 1.25
N GLU A 32 14.74 5.03 1.69
CA GLU A 32 15.52 4.85 2.92
C GLU A 32 14.62 4.57 4.14
N ALA A 33 13.45 5.22 4.21
CA ALA A 33 12.47 4.97 5.26
C ALA A 33 12.02 3.49 5.30
N ALA A 34 11.85 2.84 4.14
CA ALA A 34 11.44 1.45 4.06
C ALA A 34 12.57 0.52 4.51
N GLU A 35 13.79 0.78 4.05
CA GLU A 35 14.97 0.03 4.48
C GLU A 35 15.13 0.12 6.01
N ASN A 36 15.08 1.33 6.58
CA ASN A 36 15.19 1.55 8.01
C ASN A 36 14.07 0.88 8.81
N THR A 37 12.82 0.87 8.30
CA THR A 37 11.70 0.14 8.95
C THR A 37 11.95 -1.36 8.96
N PHE A 38 12.38 -1.93 7.83
CA PHE A 38 12.65 -3.35 7.73
C PHE A 38 13.81 -3.78 8.63
N GLN A 39 14.91 -3.03 8.64
CA GLN A 39 16.08 -3.36 9.46
C GLN A 39 15.73 -3.37 10.96
N GLN A 40 14.85 -2.49 11.41
CA GLN A 40 14.33 -2.50 12.79
C GLN A 40 13.53 -3.78 13.09
N ALA A 41 12.61 -4.16 12.20
CA ALA A 41 11.83 -5.40 12.33
C ALA A 41 12.75 -6.63 12.38
N HIS A 42 13.68 -6.70 11.44
CA HIS A 42 14.63 -7.80 11.29
C HIS A 42 15.51 -7.95 12.54
N ALA A 43 16.01 -6.84 13.09
CA ALA A 43 16.76 -6.84 14.34
C ALA A 43 15.94 -7.33 15.55
N ALA A 44 14.61 -7.09 15.55
CA ALA A 44 13.68 -7.57 16.57
C ALA A 44 13.18 -9.01 16.32
N GLY A 45 13.51 -9.62 15.18
CA GLY A 45 12.96 -10.91 14.77
C GLY A 45 11.47 -10.85 14.39
N GLU A 46 10.97 -9.67 14.04
CA GLU A 46 9.57 -9.46 13.66
C GLU A 46 9.41 -9.55 12.13
N PRO A 47 8.36 -10.24 11.63
CA PRO A 47 8.15 -10.41 10.18
C PRO A 47 7.63 -9.14 9.49
N MET A 48 7.19 -8.15 10.26
CA MET A 48 6.61 -6.91 9.75
C MET A 48 6.89 -5.77 10.72
N ALA A 49 7.17 -4.59 10.19
CA ALA A 49 7.20 -3.35 10.96
C ALA A 49 6.50 -2.21 10.21
N SER A 50 6.17 -1.17 10.95
CA SER A 50 5.48 0.01 10.42
C SER A 50 6.02 1.30 11.03
N GLN A 51 5.94 2.40 10.28
CA GLN A 51 6.13 3.74 10.81
C GLN A 51 5.15 4.75 10.19
N VAL A 52 4.84 5.81 10.94
CA VAL A 52 4.16 6.99 10.40
C VAL A 52 5.22 7.89 9.75
N THR A 53 5.00 8.29 8.52
CA THR A 53 5.88 9.23 7.82
C THR A 53 5.35 10.65 7.93
N ARG A 54 6.26 11.62 7.77
CA ARG A 54 5.97 13.03 7.97
C ARG A 54 6.45 13.85 6.78
N ASN A 55 5.76 14.95 6.49
CA ASN A 55 6.20 15.93 5.50
C ASN A 55 7.33 16.81 6.05
N THR A 56 7.78 17.78 5.26
CA THR A 56 8.86 18.72 5.64
C THR A 56 8.52 19.59 6.85
N ASP A 57 7.23 19.84 7.09
CA ASP A 57 6.73 20.62 8.24
C ASP A 57 6.58 19.75 9.51
N GLY A 58 6.78 18.43 9.40
CA GLY A 58 6.66 17.48 10.49
C GLY A 58 5.25 16.90 10.68
N ASP A 59 4.29 17.29 9.84
CA ASP A 59 2.93 16.76 9.90
C ASP A 59 2.88 15.34 9.31
N PRO A 60 2.10 14.42 9.92
CA PRO A 60 1.88 13.10 9.34
C PRO A 60 1.36 13.18 7.91
N ASN A 61 1.99 12.45 6.98
CA ASN A 61 1.58 12.42 5.57
C ASN A 61 1.27 11.01 5.05
N GLY A 62 1.65 9.98 5.81
CA GLY A 62 1.48 8.61 5.38
C GLY A 62 1.82 7.58 6.46
N ALA A 63 1.57 6.32 6.11
CA ALA A 63 1.99 5.17 6.89
C ALA A 63 2.73 4.19 5.99
N LEU A 64 3.89 3.75 6.45
CA LEU A 64 4.78 2.84 5.75
C LEU A 64 4.84 1.53 6.52
N TYR A 65 4.66 0.42 5.80
CA TYR A 65 4.81 -0.93 6.30
C TYR A 65 5.85 -1.67 5.45
N THR A 66 6.63 -2.52 6.11
CA THR A 66 7.50 -3.49 5.44
C THR A 66 7.14 -4.88 5.92
N ILE A 67 6.99 -5.82 4.98
CA ILE A 67 6.63 -7.21 5.26
C ILE A 67 7.74 -8.09 4.70
N ALA A 68 8.39 -8.88 5.55
CA ALA A 68 9.47 -9.77 5.14
C ALA A 68 8.96 -10.76 4.08
N LYS A 69 9.73 -10.93 3.00
CA LYS A 69 9.55 -12.05 2.08
C LYS A 69 9.84 -13.34 2.85
N GLN A 70 9.08 -14.40 2.60
CA GLN A 70 9.34 -15.73 3.14
C GLN A 70 9.68 -16.69 1.98
N PRO A 71 10.95 -16.73 1.54
CA PRO A 71 11.37 -17.50 0.37
C PRO A 71 10.99 -18.98 0.51
N GLY A 72 10.30 -19.52 -0.50
CA GLY A 72 9.92 -20.93 -0.56
C GLY A 72 8.61 -21.28 0.14
N GLU A 73 8.01 -20.34 0.88
CA GLU A 73 6.72 -20.57 1.55
C GLU A 73 5.60 -19.84 0.80
N ARG A 74 5.71 -18.52 0.64
CA ARG A 74 4.65 -17.67 0.07
C ARG A 74 5.23 -16.43 -0.62
N ASP A 75 4.64 -16.05 -1.75
CA ASP A 75 4.94 -14.77 -2.42
C ASP A 75 3.99 -13.69 -1.89
N VAL A 76 4.44 -12.97 -0.85
CA VAL A 76 3.65 -11.93 -0.16
C VAL A 76 3.07 -10.91 -1.13
N PHE A 77 3.82 -10.49 -2.14
CA PHE A 77 3.32 -9.52 -3.11
C PHE A 77 2.15 -10.11 -3.93
N ALA A 78 2.30 -11.35 -4.39
CA ALA A 78 1.23 -12.04 -5.11
C ALA A 78 0.01 -12.30 -4.22
N GLU A 79 0.20 -12.58 -2.93
CA GLU A 79 -0.89 -12.75 -1.97
C GLU A 79 -1.67 -11.46 -1.76
N ILE A 80 -0.99 -10.32 -1.61
CA ILE A 80 -1.64 -9.02 -1.49
C ILE A 80 -2.39 -8.69 -2.79
N ARG A 81 -1.73 -8.83 -3.93
CA ARG A 81 -2.33 -8.56 -5.25
C ARG A 81 -3.54 -9.45 -5.55
N GLY A 82 -3.49 -10.70 -5.10
CA GLY A 82 -4.56 -11.68 -5.25
C GLY A 82 -5.65 -11.59 -4.17
N GLY A 83 -5.51 -10.70 -3.17
CA GLY A 83 -6.46 -10.54 -2.07
C GLY A 83 -6.45 -11.66 -1.02
N MET A 84 -5.44 -12.54 -1.04
CA MET A 84 -5.24 -13.55 0.02
C MET A 84 -4.72 -12.90 1.31
N LEU A 85 -3.84 -11.91 1.18
CA LEU A 85 -3.42 -11.04 2.27
C LEU A 85 -4.12 -9.68 2.12
N THR A 86 -5.02 -9.37 3.04
CA THR A 86 -5.88 -8.18 2.98
C THR A 86 -5.14 -6.90 3.38
N LEU A 87 -5.48 -5.78 2.72
CA LEU A 87 -4.91 -4.46 3.01
C LEU A 87 -5.80 -3.60 3.91
N GLU A 88 -7.05 -4.01 4.07
CA GLU A 88 -8.07 -3.37 4.89
C GLU A 88 -7.57 -3.04 6.31
N PRO A 89 -6.85 -3.94 7.03
CA PRO A 89 -6.35 -3.62 8.36
C PRO A 89 -5.39 -2.42 8.39
N PHE A 90 -4.59 -2.21 7.33
CA PHE A 90 -3.66 -1.08 7.25
C PHE A 90 -4.40 0.23 6.98
N VAL A 91 -5.44 0.18 6.14
CA VAL A 91 -6.31 1.32 5.84
C VAL A 91 -7.12 1.72 7.07
N ASP A 92 -7.68 0.75 7.79
CA ASP A 92 -8.44 1.00 9.00
C ASP A 92 -7.58 1.65 10.08
N ARG A 93 -6.34 1.20 10.26
CA ARG A 93 -5.38 1.82 11.17
C ARG A 93 -5.07 3.28 10.82
N LEU A 94 -5.04 3.63 9.53
CA LEU A 94 -4.88 5.01 9.09
C LEU A 94 -6.08 5.88 9.50
N ARG A 95 -7.29 5.33 9.37
CA ARG A 95 -8.55 5.99 9.75
C ARG A 95 -8.69 6.14 11.26
N GLU A 96 -8.30 5.12 12.02
CA GLU A 96 -8.22 5.18 13.49
C GLU A 96 -7.26 6.28 13.95
N GLY A 97 -6.21 6.55 13.18
CA GLY A 97 -5.28 7.67 13.38
C GLY A 97 -5.84 9.04 13.01
N GLY A 98 -7.09 9.12 12.54
CA GLY A 98 -7.76 10.38 12.19
C GLY A 98 -7.60 10.81 10.74
N ALA A 99 -6.98 10.01 9.87
CA ALA A 99 -6.91 10.32 8.44
C ALA A 99 -8.26 10.02 7.76
N GLU A 100 -8.65 10.89 6.83
CA GLU A 100 -9.91 10.75 6.09
C GLU A 100 -9.65 10.33 4.64
N PRO A 101 -10.39 9.33 4.11
CA PRO A 101 -10.24 8.91 2.72
C PRO A 101 -10.77 9.99 1.75
N PRO A 102 -10.37 9.98 0.47
CA PRO A 102 -9.64 8.90 -0.23
C PRO A 102 -8.14 8.88 0.04
N PHE A 103 -7.56 7.68 -0.04
CA PHE A 103 -6.11 7.45 0.11
C PHE A 103 -5.47 6.99 -1.22
N ASP A 104 -4.16 7.13 -1.33
CA ASP A 104 -3.38 6.39 -2.32
C ASP A 104 -2.55 5.31 -1.61
N VAL A 105 -2.64 4.07 -2.09
CA VAL A 105 -1.94 2.92 -1.53
C VAL A 105 -1.01 2.33 -2.58
N PHE A 106 0.24 2.11 -2.20
CA PHE A 106 1.27 1.55 -3.05
C PHE A 106 1.79 0.26 -2.44
N VAL A 107 1.74 -0.82 -3.20
CA VAL A 107 2.35 -2.10 -2.86
C VAL A 107 3.52 -2.29 -3.81
N VAL A 108 4.73 -2.31 -3.28
CA VAL A 108 5.96 -2.34 -4.08
C VAL A 108 6.78 -3.56 -3.72
N ARG A 109 7.17 -4.34 -4.74
CA ARG A 109 8.14 -5.43 -4.62
C ARG A 109 9.46 -5.00 -5.25
N PRO A 110 10.47 -4.61 -4.47
CA PRO A 110 11.80 -4.38 -5.00
C PRO A 110 12.46 -5.70 -5.43
N ASN A 111 13.36 -5.63 -6.41
CA ASN A 111 14.06 -6.78 -6.98
C ASN A 111 14.93 -7.47 -5.94
N ASP A 112 15.83 -6.71 -5.30
CA ASP A 112 16.88 -7.23 -4.43
C ASP A 112 16.59 -7.09 -2.93
N ALA A 113 15.49 -6.44 -2.55
CA ALA A 113 15.12 -6.28 -1.14
C ALA A 113 14.45 -7.55 -0.58
N PRO A 114 14.72 -7.94 0.68
CA PRO A 114 14.10 -9.11 1.32
C PRO A 114 12.69 -8.84 1.86
N PHE A 115 12.01 -7.79 1.42
CA PHE A 115 10.69 -7.39 1.90
C PHE A 115 9.80 -6.81 0.78
N VAL A 116 8.50 -6.73 1.06
CA VAL A 116 7.50 -5.99 0.29
C VAL A 116 7.17 -4.70 1.05
N ILE A 117 7.00 -3.60 0.32
CA ILE A 117 6.64 -2.30 0.86
C ILE A 117 5.14 -2.10 0.67
N VAL A 118 4.44 -1.67 1.71
CA VAL A 118 3.07 -1.17 1.62
C VAL A 118 3.07 0.25 2.17
N TYR A 119 2.80 1.23 1.30
CA TYR A 119 2.83 2.65 1.65
C TYR A 119 1.45 3.26 1.40
N LEU A 120 0.84 3.83 2.44
CA LEU A 120 -0.42 4.55 2.38
C LEU A 120 -0.15 6.04 2.49
N ALA A 121 -0.47 6.81 1.45
CA ALA A 121 -0.51 8.26 1.50
C ALA A 121 -1.87 8.72 2.03
N MET A 122 -1.85 9.59 3.05
CA MET A 122 -3.07 10.09 3.70
C MET A 122 -3.87 11.04 2.80
N GLU A 123 -3.18 11.80 1.95
CA GLU A 123 -3.80 12.71 1.00
C GLU A 123 -3.74 12.10 -0.40
N LYS A 124 -4.92 11.80 -0.97
CA LYS A 124 -5.02 11.39 -2.35
C LYS A 124 -4.47 12.47 -3.28
N ASP A 125 -3.62 12.06 -4.21
CA ASP A 125 -2.94 12.94 -5.17
C ASP A 125 -2.11 14.06 -4.50
N GLY A 126 -1.83 13.93 -3.20
CA GLY A 126 -0.94 14.84 -2.48
C GLY A 126 0.54 14.58 -2.80
N MET A 127 1.42 15.43 -2.28
CA MET A 127 2.86 15.41 -2.55
C MET A 127 3.51 14.03 -2.36
N LEU A 128 3.15 13.30 -1.30
CA LEU A 128 3.66 11.95 -1.07
C LEU A 128 3.21 10.97 -2.16
N ALA A 129 1.93 11.02 -2.56
CA ALA A 129 1.40 10.16 -3.61
C ALA A 129 2.06 10.45 -4.97
N GLU A 130 2.28 11.72 -5.30
CA GLU A 130 3.03 12.13 -6.49
C GLU A 130 4.48 11.62 -6.45
N THR A 131 5.18 11.81 -5.32
CA THR A 131 6.54 11.31 -5.13
C THR A 131 6.63 9.80 -5.32
N MET A 132 5.67 9.04 -4.77
CA MET A 132 5.62 7.58 -4.93
C MET A 132 5.43 7.18 -6.41
N ARG A 133 4.58 7.90 -7.15
CA ARG A 133 4.34 7.62 -8.57
C ARG A 133 5.56 7.93 -9.42
N ASP A 134 6.22 9.06 -9.16
CA ASP A 134 7.43 9.47 -9.86
C ASP A 134 8.58 8.48 -9.62
N THR A 135 8.84 8.13 -8.35
CA THR A 135 9.91 7.20 -7.98
C THR A 135 9.69 5.81 -8.59
N TYR A 136 8.48 5.29 -8.51
CA TYR A 136 8.20 3.92 -8.95
C TYR A 136 7.69 3.82 -10.39
N ARG A 137 7.66 4.94 -11.12
CA ARG A 137 7.05 5.04 -12.46
C ARG A 137 5.67 4.37 -12.51
N ALA A 138 4.94 4.52 -11.42
CA ALA A 138 3.59 4.02 -11.30
C ALA A 138 2.68 5.02 -12.01
N ASP A 139 2.66 4.94 -13.34
CA ASP A 139 1.65 5.64 -14.11
C ASP A 139 0.29 5.06 -13.72
N ALA A 140 -0.60 5.92 -13.22
CA ALA A 140 -1.99 5.55 -13.01
C ALA A 140 -2.59 5.25 -14.39
N ALA A 141 -2.68 3.98 -14.75
CA ALA A 141 -3.49 3.56 -15.89
C ALA A 141 -4.95 3.76 -15.50
N TRP A 142 -5.59 4.78 -16.08
CA TRP A 142 -6.99 5.13 -15.89
C TRP A 142 -7.91 4.22 -16.71
#